data_AF-A0A3R7BN33-F1
#
_entry.id   AF-A0A3R7BN33-F1
#
_cell.length_a   1.000
_cell.length_b   1.000
_cell.length_c   1.000
_cell.angle_alpha   90.00
_cell.angle_beta   90.00
_cell.angle_gamma   90.00
#
_symmetry.space_group_name_H-M   'P 1'
#
loop_
_entity.id
_entity.type
_entity.pdbx_description
1 polymer ?
#
loop_
_entity_poly.entity_id
_entity_poly.type
_entity_poly.pdbx_seq_one_letter_code
_entity_poly.pdbx_strand_id
1 'polypeptide(L)'
;MRTTDRGMDLQERVSYIQSAANDKAAGDYDEAKTPGELEEGALVEGGALDLFSREAMGLFAQYAAIGIIYGMIPSLNYPIFNVYLQLEGYQTAS
;
A
#
# COMPACT_ATOMS: atom_id res chain seq x y z
N MET A 1 -60.71 -10.80 -11.20
CA MET A 1 -60.49 -9.36 -11.40
C MET A 1 -59.63 -8.84 -10.25
N ARG A 2 -58.34 -8.59 -10.51
CA ARG A 2 -57.40 -7.67 -9.85
C ARG A 2 -57.53 -7.41 -8.33
N THR A 3 -56.89 -8.23 -7.49
CA THR A 3 -56.50 -7.84 -6.11
C THR A 3 -55.00 -7.56 -5.97
N THR A 4 -54.17 -8.20 -6.80
CA THR A 4 -52.71 -7.95 -6.89
C THR A 4 -52.38 -6.52 -7.31
N ASP A 5 -53.16 -5.97 -8.24
CA ASP A 5 -53.04 -4.59 -8.76
C ASP A 5 -53.10 -3.56 -7.63
N ARG A 6 -54.16 -3.63 -6.80
CA ARG A 6 -54.36 -2.73 -5.65
C ARG A 6 -53.26 -2.87 -4.60
N GLY A 7 -52.77 -4.10 -4.37
CA GLY A 7 -51.68 -4.33 -3.42
C GLY A 7 -50.38 -3.66 -3.88
N MET A 8 -50.10 -3.70 -5.18
CA MET A 8 -48.95 -3.05 -5.81
C MET A 8 -49.07 -1.53 -5.76
N ASP A 9 -50.23 -0.98 -6.08
CA ASP A 9 -50.50 0.47 -5.99
C ASP A 9 -50.31 1.00 -4.57
N LEU A 10 -50.73 0.25 -3.55
CA LEU A 10 -50.57 0.65 -2.15
C LEU A 10 -49.10 0.63 -1.73
N GLN A 11 -48.34 -0.35 -2.19
CA GLN A 11 -46.90 -0.42 -1.93
C GLN A 11 -46.15 0.73 -2.60
N GLU A 12 -46.52 1.10 -3.83
CA GLU A 12 -45.93 2.23 -4.54
C GLU A 12 -46.27 3.58 -3.87
N ARG A 13 -47.50 3.73 -3.37
CA ARG A 13 -47.89 4.95 -2.63
C ARG A 13 -47.18 5.06 -1.28
N VAL A 14 -46.98 3.93 -0.59
CA VAL A 14 -46.23 3.90 0.68
C VAL A 14 -44.74 4.18 0.45
N SER A 15 -44.13 3.60 -0.58
CA SER A 15 -42.73 3.87 -0.90
C SER A 15 -42.50 5.33 -1.29
N TYR A 16 -43.44 5.96 -2.00
CA TYR A 16 -43.38 7.39 -2.33
C TYR A 16 -43.43 8.27 -1.08
N ILE A 17 -44.35 8.00 -0.15
CA ILE A 17 -44.45 8.75 1.11
C ILE A 17 -43.20 8.54 1.95
N GLN A 18 -42.69 7.30 2.05
CA GLN A 18 -41.49 7.00 2.81
C GLN A 18 -40.26 7.68 2.20
N SER A 19 -40.13 7.70 0.87
CA SER A 19 -39.04 8.37 0.15
C SER A 19 -39.08 9.88 0.33
N ALA A 20 -40.26 10.50 0.31
CA ALA A 20 -40.40 11.94 0.50
C ALA A 20 -40.24 12.36 1.97
N ALA A 21 -40.61 11.48 2.92
CA ALA A 21 -40.47 11.74 4.35
C ALA A 21 -39.09 11.37 4.91
N ASN A 22 -38.41 10.39 4.31
CA ASN A 22 -37.01 10.06 4.59
C ASN A 22 -36.11 10.62 3.49
N ASP A 23 -36.22 11.92 3.23
CA ASP A 23 -35.12 12.65 2.64
C ASP A 23 -34.01 12.64 3.70
N LYS A 24 -33.16 11.60 3.67
CA LYS A 24 -31.89 11.67 4.36
C LYS A 24 -31.21 12.91 3.81
N ALA A 25 -30.89 13.87 4.70
CA ALA A 25 -30.26 15.11 4.31
C ALA A 25 -29.16 14.80 3.30
N ALA A 26 -29.19 15.46 2.13
CA ALA A 26 -28.34 15.15 0.98
C ALA A 26 -26.82 15.09 1.31
N GLY A 27 -26.39 15.52 2.50
CA GLY A 27 -25.03 15.40 3.00
C GLY A 27 -24.63 14.03 3.56
N ASP A 28 -25.57 13.18 4.03
CA ASP A 28 -25.23 11.91 4.74
C ASP A 28 -24.53 10.89 3.83
N TYR A 29 -24.80 10.91 2.53
CA TYR A 29 -24.14 10.05 1.53
C TYR A 29 -22.96 10.71 0.81
N ASP A 30 -22.88 12.04 0.81
CA ASP A 30 -21.77 12.78 0.21
C ASP A 30 -20.53 12.72 1.10
N GLU A 31 -20.68 12.74 2.42
CA GLU A 31 -19.58 12.51 3.38
C GLU A 31 -18.94 11.12 3.26
N ALA A 32 -19.69 10.11 2.81
CA ALA A 32 -19.21 8.74 2.67
C ALA A 32 -18.40 8.47 1.39
N LYS A 33 -18.63 9.23 0.30
CA LYS A 33 -17.96 9.00 -1.00
C LYS A 33 -16.60 9.67 -1.09
N THR A 34 -16.42 10.75 -0.36
CA THR A 34 -15.13 11.43 -0.23
C THR A 34 -15.15 11.93 1.20
N PRO A 35 -14.49 11.23 2.15
CA PRO A 35 -14.37 11.75 3.51
C PRO A 35 -13.76 13.15 3.39
N GLY A 36 -14.61 14.17 3.56
CA GLY A 36 -14.24 15.56 3.33
C GLY A 36 -13.22 16.04 4.35
N GLU A 37 -13.28 15.44 5.54
CA GLU A 37 -12.26 15.53 6.57
C GLU A 37 -11.55 14.18 6.61
N LEU A 38 -10.38 14.12 5.97
CA LEU A 38 -9.38 13.14 6.37
C LEU A 38 -9.11 13.44 7.85
N GLU A 39 -9.67 12.63 8.75
CA GLU A 39 -9.28 12.64 10.16
C GLU A 39 -7.75 12.66 10.19
N GLU A 40 -7.24 13.75 10.75
CA GLU A 40 -5.92 14.31 10.56
C GLU A 40 -4.77 13.29 10.53
N GLY A 41 -4.15 13.11 9.35
CA GLY A 41 -2.76 12.69 9.23
C GLY A 41 -2.50 11.27 8.71
N ALA A 42 -1.40 11.15 7.96
CA ALA A 42 -0.86 9.86 7.55
C ALA A 42 -0.67 8.91 8.75
N LEU A 43 -0.69 7.59 8.52
CA LEU A 43 -0.49 6.57 9.57
C LEU A 43 0.80 6.76 10.40
N VAL A 44 1.75 7.56 9.90
CA VAL A 44 2.96 8.04 10.56
C VAL A 44 3.16 9.50 10.16
N GLU A 45 3.57 10.37 11.08
CA GLU A 45 3.93 11.76 10.76
C GLU A 45 4.98 11.79 9.62
N GLY A 46 4.60 12.34 8.47
CA GLY A 46 5.46 12.44 7.27
C GLY A 46 6.51 13.54 7.37
N GLY A 47 7.20 13.64 8.50
CA GLY A 47 8.27 14.62 8.74
C GLY A 47 9.61 14.23 8.11
N ALA A 48 10.52 15.19 7.97
CA ALA A 48 11.90 14.88 7.61
C ALA A 48 12.53 14.00 8.69
N LEU A 49 13.17 12.90 8.28
CA LEU A 49 13.87 12.03 9.21
C LEU A 49 15.08 12.77 9.79
N ASP A 50 15.17 12.81 11.12
CA ASP A 50 16.36 13.36 11.78
C ASP A 50 17.57 12.47 11.45
N LEU A 51 18.60 13.07 10.84
CA LEU A 51 19.79 12.38 10.33
C LEU A 51 20.57 11.67 11.44
N PHE A 52 20.45 12.14 12.69
CA PHE A 52 21.11 11.54 13.85
C PHE A 52 20.17 10.64 14.68
N SER A 53 18.94 10.41 14.22
CA SER A 53 18.04 9.43 14.83
C SER A 53 18.57 8.00 14.64
N ARG A 54 18.22 7.12 15.58
CA ARG A 54 18.49 5.68 15.50
C ARG A 54 17.88 5.04 14.24
N GLU A 55 16.76 5.57 13.77
CA GLU A 55 16.10 5.11 12.55
C GLU A 55 16.93 5.45 11.30
N ALA A 56 17.46 6.68 11.22
CA ALA A 56 18.36 7.09 10.13
C ALA A 56 19.66 6.27 10.13
N MET A 57 20.22 6.01 11.32
CA MET A 57 21.39 5.13 11.45
C MET A 57 21.10 3.69 10.99
N GLY A 58 19.90 3.18 11.25
CA GLY A 58 19.46 1.88 10.72
C GLY A 58 19.41 1.86 9.19
N LEU A 59 18.87 2.93 8.58
CA LEU A 59 18.84 3.07 7.12
C LEU A 59 20.25 3.16 6.52
N PHE A 60 21.15 3.95 7.12
CA PHE A 60 22.55 4.04 6.69
C PHE A 60 23.29 2.72 6.84
N ALA A 61 23.10 2.01 7.95
CA ALA A 61 23.71 0.69 8.16
C ALA A 61 23.23 -0.32 7.12
N GLN A 62 21.94 -0.30 6.76
CA GLN A 62 21.40 -1.15 5.69
C GLN A 62 22.06 -0.82 4.34
N TYR A 63 22.16 0.47 3.99
CA TYR A 63 22.79 0.88 2.74
C TYR A 63 24.28 0.52 2.69
N ALA A 64 25.01 0.73 3.80
CA ALA A 64 26.40 0.32 3.93
C ALA A 64 26.58 -1.20 3.81
N ALA A 65 25.71 -2.00 4.42
CA ALA A 65 25.74 -3.45 4.31
C ALA A 65 25.55 -3.92 2.86
N ILE A 66 24.61 -3.30 2.13
CA ILE A 66 24.41 -3.57 0.70
C ILE A 66 25.68 -3.24 -0.10
N GLY A 67 26.30 -2.08 0.17
CA GLY A 67 27.57 -1.69 -0.47
C GLY A 67 28.71 -2.67 -0.20
N ILE A 68 28.82 -3.16 1.04
CA ILE A 68 29.81 -4.19 1.42
C ILE A 68 29.56 -5.49 0.65
N ILE A 69 28.31 -5.96 0.57
CA ILE A 69 27.95 -7.19 -0.15
C ILE A 69 28.27 -7.05 -1.64
N TYR A 70 27.91 -5.92 -2.26
CA TYR A 70 28.21 -5.66 -3.67
C TYR A 70 29.70 -5.54 -3.97
N GLY A 71 30.52 -5.09 -3.03
CA GLY A 71 31.98 -5.11 -3.18
C GLY A 71 32.57 -6.50 -2.95
N MET A 72 32.06 -7.23 -1.96
CA MET A 72 32.60 -8.50 -1.51
C MET A 72 32.32 -9.64 -2.48
N ILE A 73 31.08 -9.82 -2.92
CA ILE A 73 30.71 -10.93 -3.82
C ILE A 73 31.58 -10.99 -5.09
N PRO A 74 31.77 -9.91 -5.87
CA PRO A 74 32.63 -9.96 -7.05
C PRO A 74 34.10 -10.17 -6.69
N SER A 75 34.58 -9.65 -5.55
CA SER A 75 35.97 -9.86 -5.11
C SER A 75 36.27 -11.32 -4.77
N LEU A 76 35.26 -12.11 -4.40
CA LEU A 76 35.40 -13.51 -4.06
C LEU A 76 35.55 -14.41 -5.29
N ASN A 77 35.19 -13.96 -6.49
CA ASN A 77 35.29 -14.76 -7.70
C ASN A 77 36.73 -15.26 -7.94
N TYR A 78 37.72 -14.38 -7.82
CA TYR A 78 39.12 -14.77 -8.03
C TYR A 78 39.62 -15.83 -7.03
N PRO A 79 39.57 -15.61 -5.70
CA PRO A 79 40.05 -16.61 -4.74
C PRO A 79 39.25 -17.92 -4.78
N ILE A 80 37.94 -17.88 -5.02
CA ILE A 80 37.14 -19.11 -5.11
C ILE A 80 37.57 -19.93 -6.32
N PHE A 81 37.61 -19.33 -7.51
CA PHE A 81 37.84 -20.10 -8.73
C PHE A 81 39.31 -20.44 -8.97
N ASN A 82 40.24 -19.52 -8.69
CA ASN A 82 41.65 -19.71 -9.02
C ASN A 82 42.46 -20.32 -7.86
N VAL A 83 42.16 -19.94 -6.62
CA VAL A 83 42.95 -20.36 -5.45
C VAL A 83 42.38 -21.62 -4.81
N TYR A 84 41.06 -21.70 -4.62
CA TYR A 84 40.43 -22.85 -3.96
C TYR A 84 40.14 -24.00 -4.92
N LEU A 85 39.48 -23.72 -6.06
CA LEU A 85 39.11 -24.74 -7.04
C LEU A 85 40.22 -25.05 -8.07
N GLN A 86 41.31 -24.26 -8.09
CA GLN A 86 42.42 -24.38 -9.04
C GLN A 86 41.96 -24.47 -10.52
N LEU A 87 40.90 -23.73 -10.89
CA LEU A 87 40.44 -23.68 -12.27
C LEU A 87 41.37 -22.79 -13.09
N GLU A 88 41.84 -23.29 -14.23
CA GLU A 88 42.56 -22.46 -15.20
C GLU A 88 41.62 -21.41 -15.81
N GLY A 89 42.13 -20.20 -16.06
CA GLY A 89 41.33 -19.04 -16.48
C GLY A 89 40.49 -19.20 -17.76
N TYR A 90 40.73 -20.26 -18.54
CA TYR A 90 39.95 -20.57 -19.75
C TYR A 90 38.62 -21.31 -19.45
N GLN A 91 38.50 -22.00 -18.30
CA GLN A 91 37.28 -22.72 -17.89
C GLN A 91 36.27 -21.84 -17.16
N THR A 92 36.67 -20.62 -16.79
CA THR A 92 35.86 -19.65 -16.05
C THR A 92 35.43 -18.46 -16.90
N ALA A 93 35.98 -18.34 -18.12
CA ALA A 93 35.57 -17.36 -19.14
C ALA A 93 34.60 -18.04 -20.12
N SER A 94 33.33 -18.17 -19.77
CA SER A 94 32.24 -18.56 -20.67
C SER A 94 30.96 -17.84 -20.27
#